data_AF-A0A519G0R1-F1
#
_entry.id   AF-A0A519G0R1-F1
#
_cell.length_a   1.000
_cell.length_b   1.000
_cell.length_c   1.000
_cell.angle_alpha   90.00
_cell.angle_beta   90.00
_cell.angle_gamma   90.00
#
_symmetry.space_group_name_H-M   'P 1'
#
loop_
_entity.id
_entity.type
_entity.pdbx_description
1 polymer ?
#
loop_
_entity_poly.entity_id
_entity_poly.type
_entity_poly.pdbx_seq_one_letter_code
_entity_poly.pdbx_strand_id
1 'polypeptide(L)' 'HAAMAGRTDMVVGRRRHRFVHVPIPYVTHRPHHVSPDGDLWLSVLESTAQPFDMR' A
#
# COMPACT_ATOMS: atom_id res chain seq x y z
N HIS A 1 -12.92 -14.27 -9.39
CA HIS A 1 -12.83 -15.08 -10.63
C HIS A 1 -11.42 -15.46 -11.05
N ALA A 2 -10.35 -14.73 -10.67
CA ALA A 2 -8.99 -15.00 -11.15
C ALA A 2 -8.55 -16.46 -10.97
N ALA A 3 -8.71 -17.01 -9.76
CA ALA A 3 -8.39 -18.40 -9.45
C ALA A 3 -9.22 -19.40 -10.28
N MET A 4 -10.54 -19.17 -10.38
CA MET A 4 -11.44 -20.02 -11.19
C MET A 4 -11.11 -19.99 -12.69
N ALA A 5 -10.48 -18.93 -13.17
CA ALA A 5 -9.99 -18.80 -14.54
C ALA A 5 -8.57 -19.38 -14.73
N GLY A 6 -8.06 -20.16 -13.76
CA GLY A 6 -6.76 -20.81 -13.82
C GLY A 6 -5.57 -19.89 -13.55
N ARG A 7 -5.77 -18.66 -13.06
CA ARG A 7 -4.64 -17.79 -12.69
C ARG A 7 -4.05 -18.20 -11.34
N THR A 8 -2.74 -18.33 -11.30
CA THR A 8 -1.93 -18.65 -10.11
C THR A 8 -0.76 -17.67 -9.99
N ASP A 9 0.01 -17.77 -8.90
CA ASP A 9 1.21 -16.97 -8.60
C ASP A 9 1.02 -15.44 -8.66
N MET A 10 -0.17 -14.99 -8.25
CA MET A 10 -0.55 -13.59 -8.26
C MET A 10 -1.47 -13.27 -7.08
N VAL A 11 -1.51 -11.99 -6.73
CA VAL A 11 -2.52 -11.42 -5.84
C VAL A 11 -3.44 -10.49 -6.63
N VAL A 12 -4.62 -10.23 -6.08
CA VAL A 12 -5.52 -9.20 -6.60
C VAL A 12 -5.32 -7.92 -5.79
N GLY A 13 -4.89 -6.85 -6.46
CA GLY A 13 -4.75 -5.52 -5.88
C GLY A 13 -5.83 -4.55 -6.37
N ARG A 14 -5.94 -3.38 -5.72
CA ARG A 14 -6.78 -2.28 -6.19
C ARG A 14 -5.93 -1.05 -6.50
N ARG A 15 -5.99 -0.57 -7.74
CA ARG A 15 -5.26 0.62 -8.20
C ARG A 15 -6.20 1.52 -8.97
N ARG A 16 -6.28 2.80 -8.59
CA ARG A 16 -7.17 3.81 -9.22
C ARG A 16 -8.59 3.27 -9.46
N HIS A 17 -9.19 2.75 -8.39
CA HIS A 17 -10.55 2.17 -8.40
C HIS A 17 -10.76 0.94 -9.30
N ARG A 18 -9.69 0.29 -9.79
CA ARG A 18 -9.77 -0.94 -10.59
C ARG A 18 -9.07 -2.09 -9.89
N PHE A 19 -9.63 -3.28 -10.03
CA PHE A 19 -8.97 -4.52 -9.61
C PHE A 19 -7.94 -4.93 -10.66
N VAL A 20 -6.73 -5.30 -10.20
CA VAL A 20 -5.61 -5.71 -11.04
C VAL A 20 -4.99 -6.98 -10.51
N HIS A 21 -4.41 -7.77 -11.41
CA HIS A 21 -3.63 -8.95 -11.09
C HIS A 21 -2.16 -8.56 -11.00
N VAL A 22 -1.50 -8.90 -9.90
CA VAL A 22 -0.10 -8.53 -9.66
C VAL A 22 0.68 -9.79 -9.26
N PRO A 23 1.80 -10.12 -9.92
CA PRO A 23 2.62 -11.27 -9.55
C PRO A 23 3.12 -11.18 -8.10
N ILE A 24 3.16 -12.30 -7.39
CA ILE A 24 3.63 -12.34 -5.99
C ILE A 24 5.05 -11.77 -5.83
N PRO A 25 6.05 -12.10 -6.68
CA PRO A 25 7.40 -11.56 -6.56
C PRO A 25 7.46 -10.04 -6.65
N TYR A 26 6.54 -9.42 -7.40
CA TYR A 26 6.50 -7.97 -7.55
C TYR A 26 5.99 -7.28 -6.28
N VAL A 27 5.01 -7.89 -5.60
CA VAL A 27 4.42 -7.32 -4.38
C VAL A 27 5.38 -7.42 -3.20
N THR A 28 6.23 -8.45 -3.16
CA THR A 28 7.19 -8.66 -2.08
C THR A 28 8.54 -8.00 -2.32
N HIS A 29 8.84 -7.55 -3.54
CA HIS A 29 10.13 -6.96 -3.90
C HIS A 29 10.48 -5.72 -3.08
N ARG A 30 9.49 -4.89 -2.74
CA ARG A 30 9.68 -3.72 -1.85
C ARG A 30 8.47 -3.49 -0.94
N PRO A 31 8.69 -3.18 0.34
CA PRO A 31 7.62 -2.76 1.22
C PRO A 31 7.05 -1.40 0.80
N HIS A 32 5.75 -1.22 1.04
CA HIS A 32 5.06 0.04 0.82
C HIS A 32 5.02 0.83 2.13
N HIS A 33 5.93 1.78 2.27
CA HIS A 33 6.00 2.66 3.44
C HIS A 33 5.15 3.91 3.25
N VAL A 34 4.55 4.39 4.35
CA VAL A 34 4.03 5.76 4.41
C VAL A 34 5.22 6.71 4.43
N SER A 35 5.17 7.76 3.61
CA SER A 35 6.17 8.83 3.61
C SER A 35 5.96 9.70 4.86
N PRO A 36 6.97 9.81 5.76
CA PRO A 36 6.86 10.63 6.98
C PRO A 36 6.74 12.13 6.70
N ASP A 37 7.19 12.55 5.53
CA ASP A 37 7.16 13.93 5.02
C ASP A 37 5.92 14.22 4.15
N GLY A 38 5.00 13.27 3.99
CA GLY A 38 3.81 13.40 3.15
C GLY A 38 2.53 13.75 3.91
N ASP A 39 1.52 14.24 3.17
CA ASP A 39 0.24 14.73 3.69
C ASP A 39 -0.48 13.73 4.61
N LEU A 40 -0.40 12.43 4.30
CA LEU A 40 -1.02 11.39 5.11
C LEU A 40 -0.43 11.35 6.52
N TRP A 41 0.90 11.43 6.63
CA TRP A 41 1.56 11.40 7.94
C TRP A 41 1.40 12.74 8.67
N LEU A 42 1.43 13.86 7.94
CA LEU A 42 1.15 15.17 8.51
C LEU A 42 -0.25 15.23 9.16
N SER A 43 -1.26 14.65 8.50
CA SER A 43 -2.61 14.56 9.08
C SER A 43 -2.65 13.75 10.38
N VAL A 44 -1.81 12.72 10.51
CA VAL A 44 -1.67 11.97 11.77
C VAL A 44 -1.13 12.89 12.86
N LEU A 45 0.00 13.56 12.62
CA LEU A 45 0.64 14.47 13.58
C LEU A 45 -0.31 15.57 14.06
N GLU A 46 -1.07 16.18 13.14
CA GLU A 46 -2.06 17.21 13.47
C GLU A 46 -3.20 16.67 14.34
N SER A 47 -3.75 15.50 13.98
CA SER A 47 -4.88 14.90 14.70
C SER A 47 -4.51 14.35 16.08
N THR A 48 -3.25 13.93 16.27
CA THR A 48 -2.75 13.40 17.54
C THR A 48 -1.99 14.43 18.35
N ALA A 49 -1.77 15.64 17.80
CA ALA A 49 -0.88 16.67 18.34
C ALA A 49 0.55 16.16 18.65
N GLN A 50 1.02 15.17 17.90
CA GLN A 50 2.37 14.63 18.05
C GLN A 50 3.41 15.56 17.39
N PRO A 51 4.61 15.69 17.97
CA PRO A 51 5.67 16.51 17.38
C PRO A 51 6.17 15.90 16.07
N PHE A 52 6.62 16.76 15.15
CA PHE A 52 7.15 16.36 13.85
C PHE A 52 8.41 15.49 13.96
N ASP A 53 9.20 15.69 15.02
CA ASP A 53 10.34 14.85 15.37
C ASP A 53 10.10 14.21 16.74
N MET A 54 10.13 12.87 16.79
CA MET A 54 9.98 12.08 18.02
C MET A 54 11.37 11.73 18.57
N ARG A 55 12.15 12.76 18.90
CA ARG A 55 13.45 12.61 19.57
C ARG A 55 13.31 12.52 21.08
#